data_AF-A0A924AHS2-F1
#
_entry.id   AF-A0A924AHS2-F1
#
_cell.length_a   1.000
_cell.length_b   1.000
_cell.length_c   1.000
_cell.angle_alpha   90.00
_cell.angle_beta   90.00
_cell.angle_gamma   90.00
#
_symmetry.space_group_name_H-M   'P 1'
#
loop_
_entity.id
_entity.type
_entity.pdbx_description
1 polymer ?
#
loop_
_entity_poly.entity_id
_entity_poly.type
_entity_poly.pdbx_seq_one_letter_code
_entity_poly.pdbx_strand_id
1 'polypeptide(L)' 'MNLLDIPKIKHLESDNFFLLAGPCAIEGEEMAMKIAEKLVSISENLKIPYIFKG' A
#
# COMPACT_ATOMS: atom_id res chain seq x y z
N MET A 1 -10.60 -9.04 -10.65
CA MET A 1 -9.76 -9.37 -9.47
C MET A 1 -10.54 -8.92 -8.25
N ASN A 2 -10.88 -9.81 -7.32
CA ASN A 2 -11.61 -9.44 -6.12
C ASN A 2 -10.61 -9.14 -5.00
N LEU A 3 -10.70 -7.96 -4.39
CA LEU A 3 -9.76 -7.54 -3.34
C LEU A 3 -9.89 -8.38 -2.06
N LEU A 4 -11.07 -8.99 -1.84
CA LEU A 4 -11.34 -9.88 -0.72
C LEU A 4 -10.49 -11.16 -0.75
N ASP A 5 -10.00 -11.55 -1.93
CA ASP A 5 -9.18 -12.76 -2.10
C ASP A 5 -7.71 -12.53 -1.69
N ILE A 6 -7.30 -11.27 -1.49
CA ILE A 6 -5.92 -10.92 -1.13
C ILE A 6 -5.83 -10.76 0.39
N PRO A 7 -5.08 -11.63 1.09
CA PRO A 7 -5.03 -11.61 2.54
C PRO A 7 -4.33 -10.33 3.04
N LYS A 8 -4.74 -9.87 4.23
CA LYS A 8 -4.09 -8.77 4.99
C LYS A 8 -4.17 -7.38 4.36
N ILE A 9 -5.02 -7.15 3.36
CA ILE A 9 -5.37 -5.79 2.94
C ILE A 9 -6.25 -5.14 4.01
N LYS A 10 -5.88 -3.93 4.44
CA LYS A 10 -6.66 -3.11 5.37
C LYS A 10 -7.65 -2.22 4.61
N HIS A 11 -8.63 -1.67 5.33
CA HIS A 11 -9.56 -0.64 4.84
C HIS A 11 -10.46 -1.08 3.67
N LEU A 12 -10.68 -2.38 3.46
CA LEU A 12 -11.49 -2.92 2.36
C LEU A 12 -12.94 -2.41 2.35
N GLU A 13 -13.46 -1.95 3.49
CA GLU A 13 -14.82 -1.42 3.64
C GLU A 13 -14.91 0.11 3.60
N SER A 14 -13.80 0.80 3.31
CA SER A 14 -13.71 2.28 3.35
C SER A 14 -14.47 3.02 2.24
N ASP A 15 -15.14 2.30 1.33
CA ASP A 15 -15.74 2.83 0.09
C ASP A 15 -14.77 3.75 -0.70
N ASN A 16 -13.49 3.35 -0.71
CA ASN A 16 -12.40 4.10 -1.33
C ASN A 16 -11.77 3.29 -2.47
N PHE A 17 -10.98 3.96 -3.31
CA PHE A 17 -10.23 3.28 -4.37
C PHE A 17 -9.09 2.43 -3.77
N PHE A 18 -8.64 1.44 -4.52
CA PHE A 18 -7.47 0.64 -4.18
C PHE A 18 -6.18 1.26 -4.74
N LEU A 19 -5.12 1.33 -3.93
CA LEU A 19 -3.82 1.87 -4.30
C LEU A 19 -2.77 0.76 -4.39
N LEU A 20 -2.14 0.64 -5.54
CA LEU A 20 -0.92 -0.15 -5.74
C LEU A 20 0.22 0.81 -6.06
N ALA A 21 1.14 1.03 -5.12
CA ALA A 21 2.18 2.05 -5.26
C ALA A 21 3.48 1.67 -4.56
N GLY A 22 4.58 2.22 -5.05
CA GLY A 22 5.93 2.10 -4.50
C GLY A 22 6.96 2.52 -5.53
N PRO A 23 8.27 2.26 -5.31
CA PRO A 23 9.30 2.67 -6.24
C PRO A 23 9.20 1.93 -7.59
N CYS A 24 9.82 2.50 -8.62
CA CYS A 24 9.90 1.83 -9.93
C CYS A 24 10.78 0.57 -9.86
N ALA A 25 11.88 0.66 -9.12
CA ALA A 25 12.80 -0.43 -8.82
C ALA A 25 13.26 -0.31 -7.35
N ILE A 26 13.50 -1.46 -6.71
CA ILE A 26 14.14 -1.49 -5.39
C ILE A 26 15.65 -1.38 -5.59
N GLU A 27 16.21 -0.22 -5.24
CA GLU A 27 17.65 0.06 -5.32
C GLU A 27 18.38 -0.18 -3.99
N GLY A 28 17.64 -0.41 -2.90
CA GLY A 28 18.18 -0.70 -1.59
C GLY A 28 17.09 -0.83 -0.53
N GLU A 29 17.39 -1.57 0.54
CA GLU A 29 16.46 -1.81 1.65
C GLU A 29 16.02 -0.52 2.34
N GLU A 30 16.97 0.35 2.70
CA GLU A 30 16.68 1.61 3.40
C GLU A 30 15.73 2.51 2.58
N MET A 31 15.97 2.62 1.27
CA MET A 31 15.10 3.37 0.37
C MET A 31 13.69 2.77 0.32
N ALA A 32 13.59 1.45 0.11
CA ALA A 32 12.31 0.76 0.04
C ALA A 32 11.51 0.93 1.34
N MET A 33 12.16 0.78 2.49
CA MET A 33 11.54 0.91 3.81
C MET A 33 11.06 2.35 4.06
N LYS A 34 11.86 3.38 3.75
CA LYS A 34 11.45 4.78 3.87
C LYS A 34 10.21 5.11 3.02
N ILE A 35 10.16 4.60 1.79
CA ILE A 35 9.01 4.80 0.90
C ILE A 35 7.79 4.04 1.44
N ALA A 36 7.96 2.79 1.84
CA ALA A 36 6.89 1.96 2.38
C ALA A 36 6.28 2.58 3.64
N GLU A 37 7.09 3.02 4.60
CA GLU A 37 6.65 3.70 5.82
C GLU A 37 5.79 4.92 5.50
N LYS A 38 6.23 5.76 4.57
CA LYS A 38 5.50 6.97 4.18
C LYS A 38 4.17 6.64 3.53
N LEU A 39 4.15 5.70 2.58
CA LEU A 39 2.93 5.30 1.88
C LEU A 39 1.93 4.60 2.81
N VAL A 40 2.40 3.71 3.69
CA VAL A 40 1.55 3.05 4.70
C VAL A 40 0.91 4.09 5.61
N SER A 41 1.68 5.05 6.13
CA SER A 41 1.16 6.12 6.99
C SER A 41 0.06 6.94 6.30
N ILE A 42 0.27 7.33 5.03
CA ILE A 42 -0.73 8.06 4.25
C ILE A 42 -1.99 7.21 4.03
N SER A 43 -1.82 5.97 3.58
CA SER A 43 -2.94 5.08 3.30
C SER A 43 -3.77 4.76 4.54
N GLU A 44 -3.13 4.62 5.71
CA GLU A 44 -3.80 4.37 6.98
C GLU A 44 -4.64 5.58 7.44
N ASN A 45 -4.11 6.79 7.30
CA ASN A 45 -4.81 8.03 7.66
C ASN A 45 -6.03 8.30 6.76
N LEU A 46 -5.90 8.01 5.46
CA LEU A 46 -6.96 8.22 4.47
C LEU A 46 -7.89 7.01 4.33
N LYS A 47 -7.65 5.93 5.07
CA LYS A 47 -8.37 4.66 4.97
C LYS A 47 -8.42 4.13 3.53
N ILE A 48 -7.29 4.15 2.83
CA ILE A 48 -7.17 3.64 1.46
C ILE A 48 -6.64 2.18 1.50
N PRO A 49 -7.34 1.20 0.90
CA PRO A 49 -6.81 -0.13 0.63
C PRO A 49 -5.53 -0.05 -0.18
N TYR A 50 -4.45 -0.65 0.33
CA TYR A 50 -3.11 -0.39 -0.21
C TYR A 50 -2.22 -1.64 -0.27
N ILE A 51 -1.48 -1.79 -1.37
CA ILE A 51 -0.36 -2.72 -1.53
C ILE A 51 0.90 -1.94 -1.93
N PHE A 52 2.01 -2.20 -1.22
CA PHE A 52 3.33 -1.72 -1.63
C PHE A 52 3.84 -2.50 -2.85
N LYS A 53 4.19 -1.80 -3.92
CA LYS A 53 4.79 -2.36 -5.14
C LYS A 53 6.28 -2.05 -5.17
N GLY A 54 7.11 -3.09 -5.19
CA GLY A 54 8.55 -3.03 -5.48
C GLY A 54 8.82 -3.28 -6.95
#